data_AF-A0AA96X940-F1
#
_entry.id   AF-A0AA96X940-F1
#
_cell.length_a   1.000
_cell.length_b   1.000
_cell.length_c   1.000
_cell.angle_alpha   90.00
_cell.angle_beta   90.00
_cell.angle_gamma   90.00
#
_symmetry.space_group_name_H-M   'P 1'
#
loop_
_entity.id
_entity.type
_entity.pdbx_description
1 polymer ?
#
loop_
_entity_poly.entity_id
_entity_poly.type
_entity_poly.pdbx_seq_one_letter_code
_entity_poly.pdbx_strand_id
1 'polypeptide(L)'
;MTYQGYKSREEVYKMVKDSFPFQSKPEGNRLTNQGAEDCICRYIVEHMERYSEAEIPMDGIRYLHSELPNLSARGMNWLLPNLLRKAVICTNRFDTITDTIIYDLELAAEGEKQARSRYSWLSAVQRQCLESTLEYLSEVHGHAISKAISALSPTNA
;
A
#
# COMPACT_ATOMS: atom_id res chain seq x y z
N MET A 1 8.11 -5.74 19.08
CA MET A 1 6.93 -4.91 18.81
C MET A 1 6.91 -3.81 19.85
N THR A 2 7.04 -2.56 19.42
CA THR A 2 6.99 -1.40 20.32
C THR A 2 5.60 -0.78 20.19
N TYR A 3 4.71 -1.06 21.15
CA TYR A 3 3.38 -0.47 21.16
C TYR A 3 3.48 1.06 21.22
N GLN A 4 2.91 1.76 20.25
CA GLN A 4 3.03 3.22 20.15
C GLN A 4 1.89 3.99 20.83
N GLY A 5 0.99 3.29 21.52
CA GLY A 5 -0.23 3.87 22.09
C GLY A 5 -1.32 4.13 21.04
N TYR A 6 -2.50 4.51 21.53
CA TYR A 6 -3.60 4.97 20.68
C TYR A 6 -3.23 6.31 20.04
N LYS A 7 -3.09 6.33 18.71
CA LYS A 7 -2.85 7.55 17.94
C LYS A 7 -4.17 8.04 17.36
N SER A 8 -4.40 9.35 17.44
CA SER A 8 -5.50 10.00 16.74
C SER A 8 -5.33 9.86 15.21
N ARG A 9 -6.44 10.00 14.49
CA ARG A 9 -6.44 10.02 13.02
C ARG A 9 -5.47 11.07 12.47
N GLU A 10 -5.44 12.25 13.09
CA GLU A 10 -4.61 13.37 12.68
C GLU A 10 -3.11 13.07 12.87
N GLU A 11 -2.73 12.39 13.95
CA GLU A 11 -1.36 11.92 14.19
C GLU A 11 -0.94 10.86 13.17
N VAL A 12 -1.78 9.85 12.92
CA VAL A 12 -1.51 8.80 11.93
C VAL A 12 -1.40 9.41 10.53
N TYR A 13 -2.31 10.31 10.17
CA TYR A 13 -2.28 11.00 8.88
C TYR A 13 -1.00 11.82 8.70
N LYS A 14 -0.55 12.51 9.75
CA LYS A 14 0.72 13.23 9.74
C LYS A 14 1.90 12.28 9.56
N MET A 15 1.94 11.18 10.30
CA MET A 15 3.00 10.16 10.15
C MET A 15 3.07 9.60 8.73
N VAL A 16 1.91 9.31 8.12
CA VAL A 16 1.83 8.86 6.73
C VAL A 16 2.40 9.91 5.79
N LYS A 17 2.05 11.19 5.98
CA LYS A 17 2.58 12.27 5.14
C LYS A 17 4.09 12.39 5.22
N ASP A 18 4.65 12.29 6.43
CA ASP A 18 6.07 12.46 6.69
C ASP A 18 6.89 11.25 6.24
N SER A 19 6.36 10.02 6.41
CA SER A 19 7.08 8.77 6.10
C SER A 19 6.89 8.29 4.66
N PHE A 20 5.76 8.65 4.04
CA PHE A 20 5.40 8.29 2.67
C PHE A 20 5.11 9.54 1.85
N PRO A 21 6.14 10.32 1.46
CA PRO A 21 5.95 11.40 0.50
C PRO A 21 5.42 10.85 -0.83
N PHE A 22 4.65 11.66 -1.57
CA PHE A 22 4.22 11.27 -2.91
C PHE A 22 5.41 10.97 -3.81
N GLN A 23 5.25 10.00 -4.69
CA GLN A 23 6.31 9.50 -5.56
C GLN A 23 5.93 9.74 -7.01
N SER A 24 6.90 9.97 -7.87
CA SER A 24 6.64 10.08 -9.30
C SER A 24 6.13 8.75 -9.85
N LYS A 25 5.20 8.82 -10.81
CA LYS A 25 4.73 7.64 -11.54
C LYS A 25 5.91 6.87 -12.19
N PRO A 26 5.95 5.53 -12.07
CA PRO A 26 6.91 4.71 -12.81
C PRO A 26 6.64 4.73 -14.32
N GLU A 27 7.70 4.80 -15.12
CA GLU A 27 7.60 4.78 -16.59
C GLU A 27 7.25 3.38 -17.14
N GLY A 28 6.23 3.32 -17.99
CA GLY A 28 5.84 2.12 -18.75
C GLY A 28 5.71 0.87 -17.87
N ASN A 29 6.33 -0.22 -18.31
CA ASN A 29 6.27 -1.53 -17.63
C ASN A 29 6.94 -1.56 -16.26
N ARG A 30 7.57 -0.47 -15.80
CA ARG A 30 8.07 -0.38 -14.42
C ARG A 30 6.92 -0.26 -13.41
N LEU A 31 5.71 0.07 -13.85
CA LEU A 31 4.50 0.08 -13.02
C LEU A 31 4.12 -1.33 -12.53
N THR A 32 4.30 -2.34 -13.38
CA THR A 32 3.77 -3.69 -13.20
C THR A 32 4.87 -4.72 -12.93
N ASN A 33 4.52 -5.84 -12.31
CA ASN A 33 5.48 -6.89 -11.94
C ASN A 33 5.83 -7.84 -13.10
N GLN A 34 5.06 -7.82 -14.20
CA GLN A 34 5.39 -8.45 -15.47
C GLN A 34 5.72 -7.41 -16.56
N GLY A 35 6.39 -7.88 -17.61
CA GLY A 35 6.74 -7.06 -18.78
C GLY A 35 5.58 -6.85 -19.77
N ALA A 36 5.86 -6.14 -20.87
CA ALA A 36 4.87 -5.76 -21.89
C ALA A 36 4.15 -6.93 -22.60
N GLU A 37 4.71 -8.14 -22.51
CA GLU A 37 4.11 -9.35 -23.10
C GLU A 37 2.88 -9.84 -22.31
N ASP A 38 2.77 -9.45 -21.04
CA ASP A 38 1.59 -9.79 -20.24
C ASP A 38 0.44 -8.84 -20.57
N CYS A 39 -0.67 -9.40 -21.07
CA CYS A 39 -1.82 -8.64 -21.51
C CYS A 39 -2.45 -7.79 -20.41
N ILE A 40 -2.49 -8.28 -19.17
CA ILE A 40 -3.09 -7.56 -18.03
C ILE A 40 -2.19 -6.37 -17.68
N CYS A 41 -0.88 -6.60 -17.55
CA CYS A 41 0.08 -5.56 -17.24
C CYS A 41 0.13 -4.47 -18.32
N ARG A 42 0.05 -4.84 -19.59
CA ARG A 42 -0.05 -3.87 -20.69
C ARG A 42 -1.30 -3.01 -20.56
N TYR A 43 -2.45 -3.61 -20.28
CA TYR A 43 -3.70 -2.86 -20.11
C TYR A 43 -3.64 -1.90 -18.91
N ILE A 44 -3.02 -2.31 -17.80
CA ILE A 44 -2.79 -1.45 -16.64
C ILE A 44 -1.93 -0.24 -17.03
N VAL A 45 -0.82 -0.45 -17.73
CA VAL A 45 0.07 0.63 -18.16
C VAL A 45 -0.69 1.63 -19.03
N GLU A 46 -1.38 1.15 -20.07
CA GLU A 46 -2.19 1.97 -21.00
C GLU A 46 -3.29 2.74 -20.25
N HIS A 47 -4.05 2.07 -19.38
CA HIS A 47 -5.12 2.68 -18.59
C HIS A 47 -4.61 3.79 -17.67
N MET A 48 -3.38 3.65 -17.19
CA MET A 48 -2.77 4.59 -16.28
C MET A 48 -2.05 5.75 -16.96
N GLU A 49 -1.85 5.75 -18.29
CA GLU A 49 -1.20 6.84 -19.05
C GLU A 49 -1.79 8.21 -18.78
N ARG A 50 -3.12 8.29 -18.58
CA ARG A 50 -3.85 9.52 -18.26
C ARG A 50 -3.48 10.17 -16.92
N TYR A 51 -2.80 9.45 -16.03
CA TYR A 51 -2.28 10.01 -14.78
C TYR A 51 -0.77 10.19 -14.90
N SER A 52 -0.29 11.41 -14.73
CA SER A 52 1.14 11.78 -14.73
C SER A 52 1.64 12.19 -13.35
N GLU A 53 0.73 12.68 -12.50
CA GLU A 53 1.05 13.32 -11.24
C GLU A 53 1.43 12.31 -10.15
N ALA A 54 2.17 12.80 -9.16
CA ALA A 54 2.55 12.02 -8.00
C ALA A 54 1.33 11.70 -7.10
N GLU A 55 0.38 12.62 -7.04
CA GLU A 55 -0.92 12.42 -6.39
C GLU A 55 -1.90 11.79 -7.38
N ILE A 56 -2.47 10.65 -7.00
CA ILE A 56 -3.36 9.86 -7.83
C ILE A 56 -4.80 10.21 -7.48
N PRO A 57 -5.64 10.61 -8.45
CA PRO A 57 -7.07 10.78 -8.24
C PRO A 57 -7.76 9.48 -7.77
N MET A 58 -8.95 9.61 -7.15
CA MET A 58 -9.62 8.48 -6.49
C MET A 58 -9.96 7.32 -7.44
N ASP A 59 -10.31 7.61 -8.69
CA ASP A 59 -10.55 6.60 -9.71
C ASP A 59 -9.26 5.82 -10.06
N GLY A 60 -8.13 6.51 -10.18
CA GLY A 60 -6.82 5.87 -10.36
C GLY A 60 -6.40 5.03 -9.15
N ILE A 61 -6.63 5.50 -7.93
CA ILE A 61 -6.35 4.72 -6.71
C ILE A 61 -7.20 3.44 -6.68
N ARG A 62 -8.51 3.53 -6.95
CA ARG A 62 -9.42 2.38 -6.96
C ARG A 62 -9.04 1.36 -8.03
N TYR A 63 -8.63 1.82 -9.21
CA TYR A 63 -8.18 0.94 -10.27
C TYR A 63 -6.88 0.20 -9.89
N LEU A 64 -5.86 0.92 -9.43
CA LEU A 64 -4.60 0.28 -9.01
C LEU A 64 -4.79 -0.62 -7.78
N HIS A 65 -5.73 -0.27 -6.90
CA HIS A 65 -6.13 -1.07 -5.75
C HIS A 65 -6.73 -2.42 -6.17
N SER A 66 -7.59 -2.46 -7.19
CA SER A 66 -8.11 -3.74 -7.72
C SER A 66 -7.05 -4.55 -8.46
N GLU A 67 -6.00 -3.89 -8.96
CA GLU A 67 -4.91 -4.50 -9.73
C GLU A 67 -3.64 -4.72 -8.90
N LEU A 68 -3.74 -4.64 -7.57
CA LEU A 68 -2.59 -4.65 -6.67
C LEU A 68 -1.66 -5.88 -6.87
N PRO A 69 -2.15 -7.11 -7.10
CA PRO A 69 -1.30 -8.26 -7.40
C PRO A 69 -0.39 -8.09 -8.62
N ASN A 70 -0.77 -7.24 -9.58
CA ASN A 70 -0.05 -6.98 -10.82
C ASN A 70 0.98 -5.84 -10.70
N LEU A 71 1.03 -5.15 -9.54
CA LEU A 71 1.95 -4.03 -9.34
C LEU A 71 3.36 -4.51 -8.98
N SER A 72 4.35 -3.79 -9.52
CA SER A 72 5.74 -3.92 -9.09
C SER A 72 5.97 -3.23 -7.74
N ALA A 73 7.17 -3.42 -7.17
CA ALA A 73 7.65 -2.60 -6.06
C ALA A 73 7.60 -1.09 -6.36
N ARG A 74 7.88 -0.68 -7.60
CA ARG A 74 7.84 0.74 -8.02
C ARG A 74 6.40 1.22 -8.19
N GLY A 75 5.52 0.40 -8.74
CA GLY A 75 4.08 0.69 -8.80
C GLY A 75 3.49 0.86 -7.41
N MET A 76 3.85 -0.03 -6.49
CA MET A 76 3.44 0.05 -5.09
C MET A 76 4.02 1.28 -4.38
N ASN A 77 5.27 1.65 -4.67
CA ASN A 77 5.89 2.87 -4.15
C ASN A 77 5.15 4.14 -4.57
N TRP A 78 4.53 4.15 -5.75
CA TRP A 78 3.65 5.23 -6.21
C TRP A 78 2.24 5.18 -5.61
N LEU A 79 1.63 4.00 -5.52
CA LEU A 79 0.28 3.81 -4.99
C LEU A 79 0.20 3.99 -3.48
N LEU A 80 1.09 3.37 -2.71
CA LEU A 80 0.98 3.23 -1.26
C LEU A 80 0.83 4.58 -0.53
N PRO A 81 1.60 5.65 -0.84
CA PRO A 81 1.39 6.97 -0.24
C PRO A 81 -0.04 7.50 -0.43
N ASN A 82 -0.60 7.32 -1.63
CA ASN A 82 -1.95 7.76 -1.98
C ASN A 82 -2.99 6.92 -1.22
N LEU A 83 -2.81 5.60 -1.24
CA LEU A 83 -3.72 4.64 -0.62
C LEU A 83 -3.81 4.82 0.90
N LEU A 84 -2.67 4.95 1.60
CA LEU A 84 -2.64 5.15 3.05
C LEU A 84 -3.35 6.45 3.47
N ARG A 85 -3.14 7.54 2.73
CA ARG A 85 -3.82 8.82 3.01
C ARG A 85 -5.34 8.67 2.89
N LYS A 86 -5.83 7.91 1.90
CA LYS A 86 -7.27 7.66 1.72
C LYS A 86 -7.83 6.70 2.76
N ALA A 87 -7.09 5.64 3.11
CA ALA A 87 -7.49 4.69 4.14
C ALA A 87 -7.67 5.38 5.50
N VAL A 88 -6.72 6.23 5.92
CA VAL A 88 -6.77 6.91 7.23
C VAL A 88 -7.94 7.90 7.35
N ILE A 89 -8.31 8.58 6.26
CA ILE A 89 -9.44 9.53 6.29
C ILE A 89 -10.79 8.87 6.00
N CYS A 90 -10.80 7.57 5.66
CA CYS A 90 -12.01 6.86 5.30
C CYS A 90 -12.93 6.74 6.53
N THR A 91 -14.18 7.11 6.39
CA THR A 91 -15.19 6.97 7.45
C THR A 91 -16.10 5.75 7.23
N ASN A 92 -16.13 5.21 6.01
CA ASN A 92 -16.90 4.02 5.69
C ASN A 92 -16.08 2.77 5.99
N ARG A 93 -16.43 2.07 7.07
CA ARG A 93 -15.76 0.82 7.47
C ARG A 93 -15.89 -0.34 6.48
N PHE A 94 -16.82 -0.27 5.53
CA PHE A 94 -17.01 -1.30 4.51
C PHE A 94 -16.33 -0.94 3.18
N ASP A 95 -15.57 0.16 3.14
CA ASP A 95 -14.78 0.50 1.95
C ASP A 95 -13.53 -0.39 1.90
N THR A 96 -13.36 -1.08 0.76
CA THR A 96 -12.24 -2.00 0.51
C THR A 96 -10.88 -1.29 0.49
N ILE A 97 -10.86 0.05 0.45
CA ILE A 97 -9.63 0.80 0.61
C ILE A 97 -8.97 0.57 1.98
N THR A 98 -9.75 0.19 2.98
CA THR A 98 -9.28 0.00 4.36
C THR A 98 -8.73 -1.41 4.63
N ASP A 99 -9.05 -2.40 3.78
CA ASP A 99 -8.68 -3.81 4.02
C ASP A 99 -7.65 -4.37 3.03
N THR A 100 -7.50 -3.79 1.85
CA THR A 100 -6.76 -4.47 0.78
C THR A 100 -5.25 -4.49 0.99
N ILE A 101 -4.68 -3.44 1.62
CA ILE A 101 -3.28 -3.49 2.06
C ILE A 101 -3.09 -4.60 3.11
N ILE A 102 -4.09 -4.81 3.98
CA ILE A 102 -4.04 -5.84 5.02
C ILE A 102 -3.94 -7.20 4.33
N TYR A 103 -4.87 -7.52 3.43
CA TYR A 103 -4.86 -8.78 2.69
C TYR A 103 -3.56 -9.02 1.91
N ASP A 104 -3.04 -7.99 1.24
CA ASP A 104 -1.80 -8.13 0.49
C ASP A 104 -0.58 -8.38 1.40
N LEU A 105 -0.54 -7.74 2.57
CA LEU A 105 0.48 -8.03 3.59
C LEU A 105 0.31 -9.42 4.21
N GLU A 106 -0.92 -9.93 4.35
CA GLU A 106 -1.14 -11.31 4.79
C GLU A 106 -0.56 -12.31 3.79
N LEU A 107 -0.75 -12.10 2.49
CA LEU A 107 -0.11 -12.91 1.45
C LEU A 107 1.43 -12.84 1.55
N ALA A 108 1.97 -11.64 1.79
CA ALA A 108 3.40 -11.48 2.02
C ALA A 108 3.88 -12.28 3.26
N ALA A 109 3.13 -12.25 4.36
CA ALA A 109 3.44 -13.04 5.55
C ALA A 109 3.44 -14.55 5.24
N GLU A 110 2.46 -15.01 4.47
CA GLU A 110 2.27 -16.41 4.06
C GLU A 110 3.33 -16.92 3.06
N GLY A 111 4.22 -16.04 2.57
CA GLY A 111 5.34 -16.43 1.72
C GLY A 111 5.15 -16.15 0.23
N GLU A 112 4.08 -15.45 -0.15
CA GLU A 112 3.80 -15.06 -1.52
C GLU A 112 4.90 -14.09 -2.00
N LYS A 113 5.70 -14.54 -2.96
CA LYS A 113 6.92 -13.84 -3.39
C LYS A 113 6.62 -12.48 -4.01
N GLN A 114 5.52 -12.35 -4.76
CA GLN A 114 5.17 -11.09 -5.40
C GLN A 114 4.68 -10.08 -4.37
N ALA A 115 3.82 -10.48 -3.41
CA ALA A 115 3.46 -9.65 -2.27
C ALA A 115 4.69 -9.17 -1.48
N ARG A 116 5.60 -10.07 -1.11
CA ARG A 116 6.86 -9.66 -0.45
C ARG A 116 7.65 -8.66 -1.27
N SER A 117 7.73 -8.86 -2.59
CA SER A 117 8.48 -7.96 -3.47
C SER A 117 7.91 -6.53 -3.49
N ARG A 118 6.57 -6.38 -3.42
CA ARG A 118 5.87 -5.08 -3.41
C ARG A 118 6.29 -4.18 -2.24
N TYR A 119 6.70 -4.75 -1.11
CA TYR A 119 7.10 -4.03 0.11
C TYR A 119 8.60 -4.07 0.41
N SER A 120 9.41 -4.68 -0.47
CA SER A 120 10.85 -4.88 -0.25
C SER A 120 11.66 -3.58 -0.08
N TRP A 121 11.13 -2.46 -0.57
CA TRP A 121 11.76 -1.14 -0.51
C TRP A 121 11.47 -0.37 0.80
N LEU A 122 10.57 -0.86 1.67
CA LEU A 122 10.18 -0.14 2.87
C LEU A 122 11.35 -0.02 3.86
N SER A 123 11.67 1.22 4.22
CA SER A 123 12.60 1.51 5.32
C SER A 123 12.02 1.12 6.68
N ALA A 124 12.87 1.07 7.71
CA ALA A 124 12.41 0.81 9.08
C ALA A 124 11.36 1.84 9.56
N VAL A 125 11.54 3.13 9.21
CA VAL A 125 10.58 4.20 9.54
C VAL A 125 9.24 3.98 8.83
N GLN A 126 9.28 3.60 7.55
CA GLN A 126 8.08 3.32 6.77
C GLN A 126 7.33 2.09 7.27
N ARG A 127 8.04 1.04 7.67
CA ARG A 127 7.44 -0.15 8.33
C ARG A 127 6.74 0.24 9.62
N GLN A 128 7.40 1.01 10.48
CA GLN A 128 6.80 1.47 11.73
C GLN A 128 5.56 2.35 11.49
N CYS A 129 5.60 3.24 10.49
CA CYS A 129 4.45 4.05 10.11
C CYS A 129 3.30 3.17 9.59
N LEU A 130 3.61 2.15 8.80
CA LEU A 130 2.61 1.22 8.28
C LEU A 130 1.98 0.39 9.40
N GLU A 131 2.77 -0.11 10.36
CA GLU A 131 2.27 -0.78 11.57
C GLU A 131 1.25 0.10 12.32
N SER A 132 1.60 1.34 12.64
CA SER A 132 0.67 2.26 13.33
C SER A 132 -0.56 2.59 12.49
N THR A 133 -0.45 2.58 11.15
CA THR A 133 -1.61 2.76 10.27
C THR A 133 -2.53 1.54 10.32
N LEU A 134 -1.99 0.33 10.33
CA LEU A 134 -2.77 -0.90 10.45
C LEU A 134 -3.46 -0.99 11.81
N GLU A 135 -2.77 -0.64 12.90
CA GLU A 135 -3.35 -0.55 14.26
C GLU A 135 -4.57 0.38 14.27
N TYR A 136 -4.42 1.59 13.70
CA TYR A 136 -5.53 2.54 13.56
C TYR A 136 -6.70 1.96 12.75
N LEU A 137 -6.44 1.33 11.60
CA LEU A 137 -7.48 0.74 10.77
C LEU A 137 -8.20 -0.42 11.47
N SER A 138 -7.48 -1.21 12.27
CA SER A 138 -8.06 -2.28 13.10
C SER A 138 -9.01 -1.69 14.14
N GLU A 139 -8.61 -0.63 14.83
CA GLU A 139 -9.42 0.02 15.86
C GLU A 139 -10.68 0.68 15.29
N VAL A 140 -10.55 1.40 14.17
CA VAL A 140 -11.64 2.20 13.61
C VAL A 140 -12.59 1.36 12.76
N HIS A 141 -12.08 0.35 12.06
CA HIS A 141 -12.88 -0.43 11.10
C HIS A 141 -13.07 -1.90 11.51
N GLY A 142 -12.37 -2.39 12.53
CA GLY A 142 -12.52 -3.75 13.04
C GLY A 142 -11.72 -4.82 12.28
N HIS A 143 -10.70 -4.41 11.52
CA HIS A 143 -9.88 -5.34 10.73
C HIS A 143 -8.95 -6.19 11.60
N ALA A 144 -8.77 -7.45 11.24
CA ALA A 144 -7.72 -8.28 11.84
C ALA A 144 -6.38 -8.02 11.15
N ILE A 145 -5.36 -7.62 11.90
CA ILE A 145 -4.08 -7.16 11.32
C ILE A 145 -2.86 -7.97 11.77
N SER A 146 -3.03 -8.95 12.66
CA SER A 146 -1.92 -9.67 13.30
C SER A 146 -1.02 -10.37 12.27
N LYS A 147 -1.63 -11.02 11.26
CA LYS A 147 -0.90 -11.62 10.14
C LYS A 147 -0.20 -10.56 9.28
N ALA A 148 -0.91 -9.49 8.90
CA ALA A 148 -0.34 -8.40 8.10
C ALA A 148 0.89 -7.76 8.76
N ILE A 149 0.84 -7.48 10.07
CA ILE A 149 1.97 -6.93 10.83
C ILE A 149 3.19 -7.86 10.77
N SER A 150 2.99 -9.18 10.78
CA SER A 150 4.11 -10.12 10.72
C SER A 150 4.94 -10.01 9.43
N ALA A 151 4.35 -9.52 8.32
CA ALA A 151 5.07 -9.25 7.08
C ALA A 151 6.01 -8.04 7.16
N LEU A 152 5.78 -7.13 8.11
CA LEU A 152 6.57 -5.90 8.28
C LEU A 152 7.79 -6.10 9.18
N SER A 153 7.77 -7.14 10.01
CA SER A 153 8.89 -7.51 10.86
C SER A 153 10.15 -7.78 10.01
N PRO A 154 11.34 -7.35 10.45
CA PRO A 154 12.57 -7.67 9.75
C PRO A 154 12.68 -9.19 9.63
N THR A 155 12.66 -9.71 8.41
CA THR A 155 13.01 -11.10 8.15
C THR A 155 14.49 -11.19 8.46
N ASN A 156 14.90 -11.98 9.45
CA ASN A 156 16.30 -12.31 9.65
C ASN A 156 16.82 -12.85 8.31
N ALA A 157 17.66 -12.07 7.64
CA ALA A 157 18.32 -12.44 6.40
C ALA A 157 19.32 -13.56 6.65
#